data_AF-A0A9E0Q8Z2-F1
#
_entry.id   AF-A0A9E0Q8Z2-F1
#
_cell.length_a   1.000
_cell.length_b   1.000
_cell.length_c   1.000
_cell.angle_alpha   90.00
_cell.angle_beta   90.00
_cell.angle_gamma   90.00
#
_symmetry.space_group_name_H-M   'P 1'
#
loop_
_entity.id
_entity.type
_entity.pdbx_description
1 polymer ?
#
loop_
_entity_poly.entity_id
_entity_poly.type
_entity_poly.pdbx_seq_one_letter_code
_entity_poly.pdbx_strand_id
1 'polypeptide(L)'
;MKKVIITAFTLLISLSLPAQESLRENAEFSGYVRGSFQGFSKNYDLTNVFAQFALKGKYSGKHTVFNAEVWFLGGHHFGEFYNRLEIMEAYAGYVSDKFDFIAGNQIVKWGRTDGFSPTDNISPRDYFFLTSDMDDQLRANLMARIKYRITPSIDLDLIAIPFYKQSNYRFDLFDMGGMAKFGKETNPEFSFANSSIAGRLNFELPGVGFSLSYFRGYDPYHGFNLKGIELDLNGPNPMPSINYSSTPYRKQTIGADLAIPAGSWILRGEAAWNITKGGADSLFIPLPSLAYVAAVEREFWGIMGIFQYIGRYTPSFEPIFEPQPAGTDPDQVLYYMSRMVDYQTRMFNRKIFGQQKKSNHAFALTGRKSFAYDTITAELTAYYNITSREFLLRPKLSWTIADNLSMAIGGHIMTGEKESLYDYSAPVMNGLFLELKASF
;
A
#
# COMPACT_ATOMS: atom_id res chain seq x y z
N MET A 1 -15.71 -31.07 40.92
CA MET A 1 -15.27 -30.04 39.95
C MET A 1 -15.21 -30.69 38.58
N LYS A 2 -16.14 -30.32 37.69
CA LYS A 2 -16.33 -30.91 36.36
C LYS A 2 -15.30 -30.33 35.38
N LYS A 3 -14.54 -31.19 34.70
CA LYS A 3 -13.86 -30.85 33.45
C LYS A 3 -14.78 -31.27 32.30
N VAL A 4 -15.28 -30.29 31.55
CA VAL A 4 -16.04 -30.51 30.32
C VAL A 4 -15.02 -30.40 29.19
N ILE A 5 -14.73 -31.52 28.53
CA ILE A 5 -14.04 -31.58 27.25
C ILE A 5 -15.16 -31.59 26.21
N ILE A 6 -15.31 -30.52 25.43
CA ILE A 6 -16.20 -30.50 24.27
C ILE A 6 -15.39 -31.01 23.08
N THR A 7 -15.61 -32.28 22.75
CA THR A 7 -15.20 -32.87 21.48
C THR A 7 -16.16 -32.37 20.40
N ALA A 8 -15.69 -31.52 19.48
CA ALA A 8 -16.47 -31.11 18.33
C ALA A 8 -16.55 -32.28 17.33
N PHE A 9 -17.73 -32.91 17.29
CA PHE A 9 -18.09 -33.95 16.33
C PHE A 9 -18.39 -33.29 14.97
N THR A 10 -17.59 -33.60 13.96
CA THR A 10 -17.89 -33.35 12.55
C THR A 10 -19.11 -34.17 12.15
N LEU A 11 -20.24 -33.50 11.94
CA LEU A 11 -21.43 -34.11 11.34
C LEU A 11 -21.44 -33.79 9.83
N LEU A 12 -20.80 -34.66 9.05
CA LEU A 12 -20.98 -34.72 7.60
C LEU A 12 -22.34 -35.36 7.33
N ILE A 13 -23.39 -34.53 7.23
CA ILE A 13 -24.66 -34.97 6.63
C ILE A 13 -24.48 -34.88 5.11
N SER A 14 -24.29 -36.04 4.49
CA SER A 14 -24.41 -36.26 3.06
C SER A 14 -25.89 -36.12 2.64
N LEU A 15 -26.32 -34.90 2.36
CA LEU A 15 -27.54 -34.62 1.60
C LEU A 15 -27.17 -34.63 0.11
N SER A 16 -27.38 -35.77 -0.55
CA SER A 16 -27.36 -35.90 -2.00
C SER A 16 -28.53 -35.09 -2.58
N LEU A 17 -28.27 -33.83 -2.89
CA LEU A 17 -29.15 -32.93 -3.62
C LEU A 17 -28.54 -32.66 -5.01
N PRO A 18 -29.33 -32.56 -6.08
CA PRO A 18 -28.86 -32.14 -7.41
C PRO A 18 -28.15 -30.76 -7.44
N ALA A 19 -28.18 -30.01 -6.32
CA ALA A 19 -27.37 -28.82 -6.09
C ALA A 19 -25.85 -29.10 -5.96
N GLN A 20 -25.45 -30.33 -5.66
CA GLN A 20 -24.05 -30.69 -5.41
C GLN A 20 -23.23 -30.82 -6.71
N GLU A 21 -23.86 -31.17 -7.84
CA GLU A 21 -23.22 -31.16 -9.16
C GLU A 21 -23.06 -29.73 -9.69
N SER A 22 -24.08 -28.88 -9.57
CA SER A 22 -23.99 -27.46 -9.98
C SER A 22 -23.04 -26.62 -9.11
N LEU A 23 -22.83 -26.99 -7.86
CA LEU A 23 -21.80 -26.41 -6.99
C LEU A 23 -20.38 -26.74 -7.47
N ARG A 24 -20.14 -27.94 -7.99
CA ARG A 24 -18.79 -28.38 -8.41
C ARG A 24 -18.31 -27.72 -9.69
N GLU A 25 -19.20 -27.44 -10.64
CA GLU A 25 -18.83 -26.77 -11.90
C GLU A 25 -18.54 -25.27 -11.72
N ASN A 26 -19.12 -24.66 -10.69
CA ASN A 26 -19.03 -23.21 -10.45
C ASN A 26 -18.09 -22.82 -9.31
N ALA A 27 -17.49 -23.79 -8.62
CA ALA A 27 -16.55 -23.58 -7.52
C ALA A 27 -15.13 -23.94 -7.95
N GLU A 28 -14.20 -23.01 -7.73
CA GLU A 28 -12.77 -23.18 -7.97
C GLU A 28 -12.05 -23.20 -6.62
N PHE A 29 -11.17 -24.16 -6.45
CA PHE A 29 -10.27 -24.24 -5.31
C PHE A 29 -8.85 -24.30 -5.82
N SER A 30 -8.02 -23.42 -5.31
CA SER A 30 -6.60 -23.33 -5.69
C SER A 30 -5.79 -22.83 -4.51
N GLY A 31 -4.49 -22.79 -4.67
CA GLY A 31 -3.63 -22.19 -3.66
C GLY A 31 -2.17 -22.20 -4.08
N TYR A 32 -1.32 -21.87 -3.12
CA TYR A 32 0.11 -22.01 -3.30
C TYR A 32 0.84 -22.17 -1.97
N VAL A 33 2.00 -22.80 -2.04
CA VAL A 33 3.05 -22.72 -1.02
C VAL A 33 4.16 -21.84 -1.57
N ARG A 34 4.66 -20.93 -0.73
CA ARG A 34 5.76 -20.04 -1.09
C ARG A 34 6.80 -20.00 0.03
N GLY A 35 8.07 -20.06 -0.36
CA GLY A 35 9.20 -19.65 0.48
C GLY A 35 9.80 -18.37 -0.09
N SER A 36 10.04 -17.36 0.75
CA SER A 36 10.64 -16.10 0.33
C SER A 36 11.76 -15.72 1.30
N PHE A 37 12.85 -15.23 0.72
CA PHE A 37 14.04 -14.77 1.39
C PHE A 37 14.38 -13.37 0.87
N GLN A 38 14.66 -12.45 1.77
CA GLN A 38 15.28 -11.18 1.50
C GLN A 38 16.28 -10.85 2.59
N GLY A 39 17.46 -10.37 2.18
CA GLY A 39 18.54 -10.07 3.10
C GLY A 39 19.63 -9.22 2.48
N PHE A 40 20.74 -9.12 3.21
CA PHE A 40 21.91 -8.32 2.86
C PHE A 40 21.64 -6.82 2.84
N SER A 41 20.75 -6.35 3.73
CA SER A 41 20.62 -4.93 4.03
C SER A 41 21.73 -4.50 4.98
N LYS A 42 21.95 -3.19 5.12
CA LYS A 42 23.00 -2.66 6.02
C LYS A 42 22.72 -3.03 7.49
N ASN A 43 21.46 -3.01 7.89
CA ASN A 43 21.04 -3.23 9.27
C ASN A 43 20.63 -4.69 9.56
N TYR A 44 20.31 -5.48 8.52
CA TYR A 44 19.82 -6.85 8.68
C TYR A 44 20.47 -7.78 7.66
N ASP A 45 21.19 -8.80 8.14
CA ASP A 45 21.65 -9.92 7.31
C ASP A 45 20.46 -10.64 6.68
N LEU A 46 19.42 -10.88 7.48
CA LEU A 46 18.14 -11.48 7.09
C LEU A 46 17.01 -10.47 7.36
N THR A 47 16.61 -9.76 6.31
CA THR A 47 15.56 -8.73 6.39
C THR A 47 14.18 -9.36 6.52
N ASN A 48 13.85 -10.33 5.67
CA ASN A 48 12.56 -11.01 5.66
C ASN A 48 12.73 -12.45 5.16
N VAL A 49 12.43 -13.44 5.98
CA VAL A 49 12.49 -14.85 5.58
C VAL A 49 11.24 -15.55 6.07
N PHE A 50 10.40 -16.02 5.15
CA PHE A 50 9.13 -16.63 5.54
C PHE A 50 8.70 -17.76 4.61
N ALA A 51 7.90 -18.65 5.19
CA ALA A 51 7.08 -19.60 4.47
C ALA A 51 5.62 -19.15 4.53
N GLN A 52 4.89 -19.38 3.44
CA GLN A 52 3.49 -19.04 3.30
C GLN A 52 2.73 -20.21 2.67
N PHE A 53 1.58 -20.55 3.25
CA PHE A 53 0.55 -21.36 2.60
C PHE A 53 -0.67 -20.48 2.36
N ALA A 54 -1.08 -20.37 1.09
CA ALA A 54 -2.24 -19.61 0.68
C ALA A 54 -3.31 -20.55 0.16
N LEU A 55 -4.54 -20.36 0.63
CA LEU A 55 -5.71 -21.12 0.21
C LEU A 55 -6.74 -20.19 -0.41
N LYS A 56 -7.20 -20.52 -1.61
CA LYS A 56 -8.14 -19.73 -2.39
C LYS A 56 -9.38 -20.55 -2.74
N GLY A 57 -10.54 -20.01 -2.43
CA GLY A 57 -11.82 -20.57 -2.81
C GLY A 57 -12.67 -19.50 -3.50
N LYS A 58 -13.14 -19.81 -4.70
CA LYS A 58 -14.00 -18.92 -5.47
C LYS A 58 -15.23 -19.68 -5.93
N TYR A 59 -16.35 -18.98 -6.04
CA TYR A 59 -17.55 -19.50 -6.67
C TYR A 59 -18.25 -18.42 -7.47
N SER A 60 -18.79 -18.80 -8.62
CA SER A 60 -19.52 -17.91 -9.52
C SER A 60 -20.73 -18.63 -10.08
N GLY A 61 -21.88 -18.48 -9.41
CA GLY A 61 -23.18 -18.90 -9.93
C GLY A 61 -23.87 -17.78 -10.71
N LYS A 62 -25.10 -18.04 -11.20
CA LYS A 62 -25.88 -17.09 -12.01
C LYS A 62 -26.03 -15.70 -11.38
N HIS A 63 -26.29 -15.65 -10.07
CA HIS A 63 -26.53 -14.41 -9.32
C HIS A 63 -25.76 -14.33 -8.01
N THR A 64 -24.82 -15.23 -7.79
CA THR A 64 -24.15 -15.36 -6.51
C THR A 64 -22.67 -15.54 -6.74
N VAL A 65 -21.88 -14.72 -6.07
CA VAL A 65 -20.42 -14.85 -6.03
C VAL A 65 -19.99 -15.00 -4.58
N PHE A 66 -18.97 -15.83 -4.35
CA PHE A 66 -18.17 -15.75 -3.14
C PHE A 66 -16.70 -15.92 -3.48
N ASN A 67 -15.85 -15.28 -2.70
CA ASN A 67 -14.40 -15.37 -2.80
C ASN A 67 -13.81 -15.37 -1.40
N ALA A 68 -12.82 -16.23 -1.18
CA ALA A 68 -12.06 -16.31 0.04
C ALA A 68 -10.59 -16.60 -0.28
N GLU A 69 -9.69 -15.83 0.31
CA GLU A 69 -8.26 -16.08 0.29
C GLU A 69 -7.71 -15.94 1.72
N VAL A 70 -7.09 -17.01 2.21
CA VAL A 70 -6.51 -17.07 3.55
C VAL A 70 -5.04 -17.44 3.45
N TRP A 71 -4.19 -16.70 4.14
CA TRP A 71 -2.76 -16.93 4.22
C TRP A 71 -2.36 -17.40 5.61
N PHE A 72 -1.52 -18.41 5.67
CA PHE A 72 -0.79 -18.83 6.86
C PHE A 72 0.67 -18.48 6.63
N LEU A 73 1.22 -17.56 7.41
CA LEU A 73 2.59 -17.08 7.27
C LEU A 73 3.39 -17.38 8.53
N GLY A 74 4.63 -17.83 8.37
CA GLY A 74 5.56 -18.02 9.48
C GLY A 74 6.99 -17.80 9.06
N GLY A 75 7.78 -17.16 9.92
CA GLY A 75 9.16 -16.82 9.58
C GLY A 75 9.78 -15.77 10.50
N HIS A 76 10.83 -15.13 10.01
CA HIS A 76 11.50 -13.99 10.65
C HIS A 76 11.33 -12.74 9.81
N HIS A 77 10.98 -11.64 10.47
CA HIS A 77 10.77 -10.34 9.85
C HIS A 77 11.51 -9.28 10.68
N PHE A 78 12.55 -8.66 10.10
CA PHE A 78 13.43 -7.70 10.78
C PHE A 78 13.95 -8.20 12.14
N GLY A 79 14.42 -9.45 12.18
CA GLY A 79 14.95 -10.09 13.38
C GLY A 79 13.90 -10.70 14.33
N GLU A 80 12.62 -10.39 14.14
CA GLU A 80 11.54 -10.92 14.99
C GLU A 80 10.88 -12.15 14.37
N PHE A 81 10.71 -13.21 15.15
CA PHE A 81 9.91 -14.36 14.73
C PHE A 81 8.43 -14.01 14.74
N TYR A 82 7.69 -14.46 13.72
CA TYR A 82 6.25 -14.34 13.67
C TYR A 82 5.60 -15.60 13.09
N ASN A 83 4.35 -15.81 13.50
CA ASN A 83 3.45 -16.78 12.90
C ASN A 83 2.03 -16.21 12.96
N ARG A 84 1.36 -16.09 11.80
CA ARG A 84 0.05 -15.44 11.72
C ARG A 84 -0.83 -16.01 10.62
N LEU A 85 -2.14 -15.90 10.84
CA LEU A 85 -3.17 -16.14 9.86
C LEU A 85 -3.71 -14.79 9.38
N GLU A 86 -3.79 -14.61 8.07
CA GLU A 86 -4.37 -13.43 7.44
C GLU A 86 -5.53 -13.81 6.52
N ILE A 87 -6.68 -13.14 6.68
CA ILE A 87 -7.80 -13.23 5.75
C ILE A 87 -7.62 -12.11 4.73
N MET A 88 -7.06 -12.46 3.58
CA MET A 88 -6.73 -11.49 2.54
C MET A 88 -7.95 -11.01 1.79
N GLU A 89 -8.84 -11.91 1.41
CA GLU A 89 -10.16 -11.56 0.89
C GLU A 89 -11.18 -12.55 1.47
N ALA A 90 -12.39 -12.07 1.74
CA ALA A 90 -13.50 -12.89 2.20
C ALA A 90 -14.78 -12.09 1.98
N TYR A 91 -15.43 -12.31 0.84
CA TYR A 91 -16.64 -11.59 0.46
C TYR A 91 -17.65 -12.47 -0.25
N ALA A 92 -18.90 -12.03 -0.21
CA ALA A 92 -19.98 -12.62 -0.97
C ALA A 92 -20.87 -11.53 -1.55
N GLY A 93 -21.60 -11.85 -2.60
CA GLY A 93 -22.44 -10.87 -3.25
C GLY A 93 -23.46 -11.41 -4.21
N TYR A 94 -24.39 -10.53 -4.56
CA TYR A 94 -25.30 -10.68 -5.68
C TYR A 94 -24.66 -10.06 -6.92
N VAL A 95 -24.73 -10.75 -8.06
CA VAL A 95 -24.22 -10.25 -9.35
C VAL A 95 -25.28 -10.40 -10.44
N SER A 96 -25.38 -9.44 -11.35
CA SER A 96 -26.32 -9.48 -12.47
C SER A 96 -25.85 -8.59 -13.62
N ASP A 97 -26.57 -8.65 -14.75
CA ASP A 97 -26.25 -7.83 -15.93
C ASP A 97 -26.34 -6.32 -15.67
N LYS A 98 -27.10 -5.88 -14.67
CA LYS A 98 -27.28 -4.45 -14.35
C LYS A 98 -26.66 -4.03 -13.03
N PHE A 99 -26.62 -4.91 -12.04
CA PHE A 99 -26.31 -4.53 -10.66
C PHE A 99 -25.58 -5.63 -9.90
N ASP A 100 -24.51 -5.23 -9.21
CA ASP A 100 -23.82 -6.06 -8.24
C ASP A 100 -23.88 -5.42 -6.86
N PHE A 101 -24.04 -6.25 -5.84
CA PHE A 101 -23.85 -5.88 -4.45
C PHE A 101 -22.93 -6.88 -3.79
N ILE A 102 -21.77 -6.43 -3.31
CA ILE A 102 -20.74 -7.26 -2.71
C ILE A 102 -20.40 -6.72 -1.32
N ALA A 103 -20.36 -7.59 -0.32
CA ALA A 103 -19.99 -7.25 1.04
C ALA A 103 -18.95 -8.22 1.60
N GLY A 104 -17.99 -7.67 2.34
CA GLY A 104 -16.91 -8.43 2.97
C GLY A 104 -15.55 -7.78 2.81
N ASN A 105 -14.51 -8.53 3.18
CA ASN A 105 -13.12 -8.11 3.02
C ASN A 105 -12.72 -8.19 1.55
N GLN A 106 -12.45 -7.03 0.94
CA GLN A 106 -12.17 -6.89 -0.48
C GLN A 106 -10.90 -6.06 -0.68
N ILE A 107 -10.15 -6.37 -1.74
CA ILE A 107 -9.12 -5.48 -2.28
C ILE A 107 -9.71 -4.75 -3.49
N VAL A 108 -9.70 -3.42 -3.45
CA VAL A 108 -10.16 -2.59 -4.57
C VAL A 108 -9.06 -1.62 -4.95
N LYS A 109 -8.62 -1.70 -6.20
CA LYS A 109 -7.65 -0.79 -6.82
C LYS A 109 -8.38 0.05 -7.86
N TRP A 110 -8.34 1.36 -7.68
CA TRP A 110 -8.78 2.31 -8.71
C TRP A 110 -7.58 2.89 -9.44
N GLY A 111 -7.84 3.49 -10.61
CA GLY A 111 -6.81 3.99 -11.50
C GLY A 111 -6.56 3.09 -12.72
N ARG A 112 -5.74 3.62 -13.62
CA ARG A 112 -5.27 3.03 -14.88
C ARG A 112 -3.75 3.05 -15.00
N THR A 113 -3.00 3.79 -14.17
CA THR A 113 -1.53 3.77 -14.18
C THR A 113 -0.94 2.72 -13.26
N ASP A 114 0.24 2.23 -13.61
CA ASP A 114 0.91 1.15 -12.89
C ASP A 114 1.82 1.68 -11.78
N GLY A 115 1.76 1.09 -10.59
CA GLY A 115 2.60 1.46 -9.44
C GLY A 115 2.20 2.77 -8.73
N PHE A 116 2.02 3.86 -9.47
CA PHE A 116 1.61 5.16 -8.94
C PHE A 116 0.20 5.52 -9.42
N SER A 117 -0.78 5.51 -8.51
CA SER A 117 -2.16 5.89 -8.82
C SER A 117 -2.70 6.85 -7.75
N PRO A 118 -2.75 8.17 -8.04
CA PRO A 118 -3.34 9.17 -7.15
C PRO A 118 -4.84 8.95 -6.84
N THR A 119 -5.53 8.16 -7.68
CA THR A 119 -6.96 7.86 -7.53
C THR A 119 -7.22 6.61 -6.70
N ASP A 120 -6.20 5.80 -6.40
CA ASP A 120 -6.27 4.63 -5.51
C ASP A 120 -6.32 5.05 -4.03
N ASN A 121 -7.52 5.19 -3.49
CA ASN A 121 -7.76 5.67 -2.11
C ASN A 121 -8.40 4.61 -1.21
N ILE A 122 -8.63 3.38 -1.70
CA ILE A 122 -9.55 2.43 -1.08
C ILE A 122 -8.80 1.40 -0.23
N SER A 123 -7.83 0.71 -0.79
CA SER A 123 -7.14 -0.39 -0.11
C SER A 123 -5.84 0.09 0.56
N PRO A 124 -5.63 -0.20 1.86
CA PRO A 124 -4.36 0.05 2.52
C PRO A 124 -3.27 -0.86 1.97
N ARG A 125 -2.02 -0.51 2.27
CA ARG A 125 -0.84 -1.27 1.86
C ARG A 125 0.05 -1.60 3.05
N ASP A 126 0.75 -2.72 2.96
CA ASP A 126 1.83 -3.09 3.86
C ASP A 126 3.15 -2.97 3.11
N TYR A 127 3.77 -1.80 3.21
CA TYR A 127 5.01 -1.47 2.47
C TYR A 127 6.21 -2.30 2.90
N PHE A 128 6.09 -2.96 4.06
CA PHE A 128 7.11 -3.80 4.64
C PHE A 128 6.81 -5.28 4.42
N PHE A 129 5.75 -5.64 3.68
CA PHE A 129 5.62 -7.00 3.16
C PHE A 129 6.47 -7.13 1.90
N LEU A 130 7.73 -7.51 2.11
CA LEU A 130 8.73 -7.55 1.06
C LEU A 130 8.71 -8.91 0.37
N THR A 131 8.25 -8.94 -0.87
CA THR A 131 8.17 -10.13 -1.72
C THR A 131 8.63 -9.82 -3.14
N SER A 132 8.69 -10.85 -3.99
CA SER A 132 9.03 -10.67 -5.40
C SER A 132 7.93 -9.91 -6.20
N ASP A 133 6.72 -9.81 -5.65
CA ASP A 133 5.57 -9.14 -6.26
C ASP A 133 5.10 -7.95 -5.42
N MET A 134 5.10 -6.75 -6.00
CA MET A 134 4.71 -5.53 -5.29
C MET A 134 3.21 -5.47 -4.99
N ASP A 135 2.37 -6.18 -5.76
CA ASP A 135 0.92 -6.19 -5.52
C ASP A 135 0.56 -7.00 -4.25
N ASP A 136 1.46 -7.86 -3.76
CA ASP A 136 1.30 -8.54 -2.46
C ASP A 136 1.23 -7.56 -1.28
N GLN A 137 1.63 -6.30 -1.47
CA GLN A 137 1.52 -5.27 -0.43
C GLN A 137 0.07 -4.81 -0.21
N LEU A 138 -0.84 -5.05 -1.16
CA LEU A 138 -2.24 -4.66 -0.99
C LEU A 138 -2.89 -5.41 0.17
N ARG A 139 -3.76 -4.71 0.91
CA ARG A 139 -4.50 -5.27 2.03
C ARG A 139 -5.99 -5.01 1.85
N ALA A 140 -6.81 -6.00 2.21
CA ALA A 140 -8.25 -5.82 2.16
C ALA A 140 -8.76 -4.85 3.21
N ASN A 141 -9.88 -4.24 2.85
CA ASN A 141 -10.77 -3.51 3.74
C ASN A 141 -12.11 -4.26 3.83
N LEU A 142 -12.72 -4.24 5.01
CA LEU A 142 -14.12 -4.63 5.12
C LEU A 142 -14.96 -3.52 4.49
N MET A 143 -15.75 -3.84 3.48
CA MET A 143 -16.56 -2.86 2.77
C MET A 143 -17.85 -3.47 2.21
N ALA A 144 -18.81 -2.58 1.92
CA ALA A 144 -19.93 -2.86 1.03
C ALA A 144 -19.72 -2.09 -0.27
N ARG A 145 -19.97 -2.76 -1.40
CA ARG A 145 -19.73 -2.23 -2.74
C ARG A 145 -20.95 -2.47 -3.62
N ILE A 146 -21.34 -1.45 -4.36
CA ILE A 146 -22.42 -1.49 -5.35
C ILE A 146 -21.83 -1.13 -6.70
N LYS A 147 -22.01 -1.99 -7.70
CA LYS A 147 -21.68 -1.67 -9.09
C LYS A 147 -22.95 -1.64 -9.92
N TYR A 148 -23.29 -0.49 -10.48
CA TYR A 148 -24.46 -0.30 -11.34
C TYR A 148 -24.03 -0.05 -12.78
N ARG A 149 -24.36 -0.97 -13.68
CA ARG A 149 -24.05 -0.88 -15.12
C ARG A 149 -25.18 -0.12 -15.82
N ILE A 150 -24.92 1.15 -16.13
CA ILE A 150 -25.86 2.04 -16.83
C ILE A 150 -25.98 1.60 -18.29
N THR A 151 -24.83 1.31 -18.92
CA THR A 151 -24.70 0.68 -20.24
C THR A 151 -23.52 -0.31 -20.19
N PRO A 152 -23.29 -1.13 -21.24
CA PRO A 152 -22.09 -1.98 -21.30
C PRO A 152 -20.76 -1.22 -21.22
N SER A 153 -20.76 0.08 -21.56
CA SER A 153 -19.59 0.96 -21.56
C SER A 153 -19.57 1.95 -20.39
N ILE A 154 -20.61 2.01 -19.56
CA ILE A 154 -20.72 3.02 -18.49
C ILE A 154 -21.22 2.36 -17.21
N ASP A 155 -20.43 2.47 -16.14
CA ASP A 155 -20.77 1.93 -14.84
C ASP A 155 -20.48 2.90 -13.69
N LEU A 156 -21.29 2.79 -12.63
CA LEU A 156 -21.12 3.51 -11.37
C LEU A 156 -20.73 2.51 -10.27
N ASP A 157 -19.58 2.74 -9.65
CA ASP A 157 -19.06 1.94 -8.53
C ASP A 157 -19.11 2.77 -7.24
N LEU A 158 -19.86 2.30 -6.25
CA LEU A 158 -20.06 2.95 -4.96
C LEU A 158 -19.53 2.05 -3.85
N ILE A 159 -18.74 2.63 -2.95
CA ILE A 159 -18.08 1.89 -1.86
C ILE A 159 -18.38 2.58 -0.53
N ALA A 160 -18.70 1.77 0.48
CA ALA A 160 -18.79 2.19 1.87
C ALA A 160 -17.86 1.32 2.74
N ILE A 161 -16.95 1.97 3.46
CA ILE A 161 -15.96 1.34 4.33
C ILE A 161 -16.29 1.76 5.77
N PRO A 162 -16.90 0.88 6.58
CA PRO A 162 -17.30 1.21 7.95
C PRO A 162 -16.12 1.38 8.92
N PHE A 163 -14.97 0.75 8.64
CA PHE A 163 -13.81 0.73 9.53
C PHE A 163 -12.58 1.32 8.84
N TYR A 164 -11.90 2.22 9.53
CA TYR A 164 -10.58 2.65 9.08
C TYR A 164 -9.55 1.55 9.30
N LYS A 165 -8.68 1.35 8.31
CA LYS A 165 -7.51 0.50 8.39
C LYS A 165 -6.32 1.23 7.78
N GLN A 166 -5.27 1.33 8.56
CA GLN A 166 -4.06 2.04 8.19
C GLN A 166 -3.14 1.19 7.33
N SER A 167 -2.39 1.84 6.44
CA SER A 167 -1.25 1.23 5.76
C SER A 167 -0.10 1.02 6.75
N ASN A 168 0.55 -0.14 6.68
CA ASN A 168 1.66 -0.45 7.57
C ASN A 168 2.96 0.19 7.04
N TYR A 169 3.50 1.09 7.86
CA TYR A 169 4.83 1.63 7.70
C TYR A 169 5.64 1.41 8.97
N ARG A 170 6.78 0.73 8.84
CA ARG A 170 7.69 0.42 9.95
C ARG A 170 8.78 1.47 10.13
N PHE A 171 8.36 2.71 10.37
CA PHE A 171 9.28 3.82 10.66
C PHE A 171 10.04 3.63 11.99
N ASP A 172 9.57 2.74 12.86
CA ASP A 172 10.28 2.26 14.05
C ASP A 172 11.61 1.56 13.73
N LEU A 173 11.79 1.07 12.49
CA LEU A 173 13.04 0.44 12.06
C LEU A 173 14.10 1.44 11.60
N PHE A 174 13.76 2.72 11.45
CA PHE A 174 14.65 3.73 10.91
C PHE A 174 15.50 4.37 12.02
N ASP A 175 16.78 4.59 11.73
CA ASP A 175 17.64 5.33 12.65
C ASP A 175 17.34 6.84 12.54
N MET A 176 16.62 7.34 13.54
CA MET A 176 16.16 8.72 13.64
C MET A 176 16.94 9.50 14.73
N GLY A 177 18.17 9.08 15.04
CA GLY A 177 19.04 9.76 16.01
C GLY A 177 18.77 9.39 17.48
N GLY A 178 18.25 8.18 17.72
CA GLY A 178 18.14 7.56 19.06
C GLY A 178 17.11 8.14 20.05
N MET A 179 16.66 9.38 19.86
CA MET A 179 15.68 10.03 20.75
C MET A 179 14.23 9.78 20.34
N ALA A 180 13.96 9.52 19.06
CA ALA A 180 12.62 9.29 18.55
C ALA A 180 12.16 7.85 18.85
N LYS A 181 10.98 7.69 19.47
CA LYS A 181 10.32 6.39 19.66
C LYS A 181 8.96 6.40 19.00
N PHE A 182 8.67 5.38 18.21
CA PHE A 182 7.37 5.22 17.55
C PHE A 182 6.53 4.22 18.35
N GLY A 183 5.48 4.73 18.99
CA GLY A 183 4.56 3.95 19.81
C GLY A 183 3.36 3.42 19.02
N LYS A 184 2.36 2.97 19.78
CA LYS A 184 1.13 2.38 19.25
C LYS A 184 0.37 3.36 18.34
N GLU A 185 -0.16 2.82 17.25
CA GLU A 185 -1.01 3.54 16.30
C GLU A 185 -2.26 4.12 16.96
N THR A 186 -2.64 5.33 16.53
CA THR A 186 -3.91 5.96 16.91
C THR A 186 -4.96 5.62 15.85
N ASN A 187 -6.06 4.99 16.22
CA ASN A 187 -7.18 4.71 15.32
C ASN A 187 -8.41 5.54 15.71
N PRO A 188 -9.23 5.98 14.73
CA PRO A 188 -10.47 6.67 15.03
C PRO A 188 -11.46 5.74 15.74
N GLU A 189 -12.33 6.30 16.57
CA GLU A 189 -13.38 5.54 17.25
C GLU A 189 -14.28 4.81 16.25
N PHE A 190 -14.76 3.63 16.65
CA PHE A 190 -15.70 2.88 15.83
C PHE A 190 -17.09 3.55 15.84
N SER A 191 -17.38 4.30 14.78
CA SER A 191 -18.64 5.02 14.59
C SER A 191 -18.92 5.24 13.11
N PHE A 192 -20.19 5.23 12.70
CA PHE A 192 -20.59 5.54 11.33
C PHE A 192 -20.12 6.93 10.88
N ALA A 193 -19.99 7.88 11.80
CA ALA A 193 -19.42 9.20 11.50
C ALA A 193 -17.98 9.10 10.97
N ASN A 194 -17.23 8.06 11.37
CA ASN A 194 -15.86 7.75 10.99
C ASN A 194 -15.74 6.82 9.78
N SER A 195 -16.85 6.44 9.14
CA SER A 195 -16.83 5.65 7.90
C SER A 195 -16.28 6.45 6.71
N SER A 196 -15.77 5.73 5.73
CA SER A 196 -15.34 6.29 4.44
C SER A 196 -16.33 5.89 3.35
N ILE A 197 -16.60 6.81 2.43
CA ILE A 197 -17.44 6.57 1.25
C ILE A 197 -16.67 6.95 -0.01
N ALA A 198 -16.93 6.24 -1.09
CA ALA A 198 -16.35 6.54 -2.39
C ALA A 198 -17.33 6.26 -3.52
N GLY A 199 -17.18 6.99 -4.61
CA GLY A 199 -17.91 6.77 -5.86
C GLY A 199 -16.99 6.93 -7.06
N ARG A 200 -17.14 6.09 -8.08
CA ARG A 200 -16.43 6.17 -9.36
C ARG A 200 -17.42 5.97 -10.50
N LEU A 201 -17.49 6.94 -11.40
CA LEU A 201 -18.21 6.81 -12.66
C LEU A 201 -17.19 6.49 -13.75
N ASN A 202 -17.36 5.34 -14.40
CA ASN A 202 -16.42 4.77 -15.34
C ASN A 202 -17.00 4.70 -16.75
N PHE A 203 -16.15 4.98 -17.74
CA PHE A 203 -16.45 4.96 -19.16
C PHE A 203 -15.40 4.10 -19.87
N GLU A 204 -15.83 3.09 -20.62
CA GLU A 204 -14.99 2.22 -21.46
C GLU A 204 -15.51 2.26 -22.90
N LEU A 205 -14.98 3.20 -23.68
CA LEU A 205 -15.32 3.40 -25.09
C LEU A 205 -14.24 2.78 -26.00
N PRO A 206 -14.53 2.44 -27.26
CA PRO A 206 -13.59 1.71 -28.14
C PRO A 206 -12.19 2.33 -28.32
N GLY A 207 -12.03 3.65 -28.16
CA GLY A 207 -10.75 4.34 -28.32
C GLY A 207 -10.28 5.11 -27.07
N VAL A 208 -11.04 5.06 -25.98
CA VAL A 208 -10.71 5.79 -24.75
C VAL A 208 -11.45 5.19 -23.56
N GLY A 209 -10.71 4.90 -22.50
CA GLY A 209 -11.26 4.63 -21.18
C GLY A 209 -11.00 5.83 -20.26
N PHE A 210 -12.01 6.31 -19.54
CA PHE A 210 -11.79 7.34 -18.52
C PHE A 210 -12.76 7.19 -17.34
N SER A 211 -12.42 7.75 -16.19
CA SER A 211 -13.31 7.81 -15.03
C SER A 211 -13.18 9.09 -14.23
N LEU A 212 -14.24 9.38 -13.48
CA LEU A 212 -14.28 10.40 -12.45
C LEU A 212 -14.53 9.71 -11.11
N SER A 213 -13.76 10.05 -10.09
CA SER A 213 -13.87 9.45 -8.76
C SER A 213 -13.97 10.51 -7.67
N TYR A 214 -14.67 10.15 -6.59
CA TYR A 214 -14.74 10.93 -5.37
C TYR A 214 -14.56 10.01 -4.18
N PHE A 215 -13.75 10.43 -3.22
CA PHE A 215 -13.54 9.76 -1.95
C PHE A 215 -13.74 10.75 -0.80
N ARG A 216 -14.37 10.32 0.29
CA ARG A 216 -14.47 11.07 1.54
C ARG A 216 -14.32 10.11 2.70
N GLY A 217 -13.27 10.30 3.50
CA GLY A 217 -12.95 9.35 4.55
C GLY A 217 -11.60 9.60 5.22
N TYR A 218 -11.11 8.59 5.92
CA TYR A 218 -9.73 8.57 6.41
C TYR A 218 -8.81 8.05 5.31
N ASP A 219 -7.72 8.76 5.06
CA ASP A 219 -6.71 8.30 4.12
C ASP A 219 -6.03 7.04 4.69
N PRO A 220 -5.91 5.92 3.93
CA PRO A 220 -5.11 4.77 4.36
C PRO A 220 -3.65 5.11 4.68
N TYR A 221 -3.12 6.22 4.16
CA TYR A 221 -1.83 6.78 4.56
C TYR A 221 -1.98 7.69 5.77
N HIS A 222 -0.96 7.74 6.62
CA HIS A 222 -0.98 8.47 7.89
C HIS A 222 0.27 9.35 8.05
N GLY A 223 0.19 10.29 8.99
CA GLY A 223 1.35 11.05 9.46
C GLY A 223 1.78 10.60 10.85
N PHE A 224 2.78 11.28 11.40
CA PHE A 224 3.22 11.11 12.78
C PHE A 224 2.88 12.32 13.61
N ASN A 225 2.20 12.07 14.72
CA ASN A 225 1.90 13.09 15.71
C ASN A 225 2.78 12.89 16.95
N LEU A 226 3.13 14.00 17.59
CA LEU A 226 3.85 14.01 18.86
C LEU A 226 2.88 13.66 19.99
N LYS A 227 3.20 12.62 20.78
CA LYS A 227 2.44 12.23 21.98
C LYS A 227 3.00 12.86 23.24
N GLY A 228 4.30 13.06 23.30
CA GLY A 228 4.96 13.70 24.42
C GLY A 228 6.48 13.65 24.30
N ILE A 229 7.14 14.43 25.15
CA ILE A 229 8.58 14.38 25.36
C ILE A 229 8.76 13.97 26.82
N GLU A 230 9.42 12.84 27.05
CA GLU A 230 9.66 12.27 28.37
C GLU A 230 11.16 12.24 28.65
N LEU A 231 11.56 12.35 29.91
CA LEU A 231 12.95 12.14 30.33
C LEU A 231 13.08 10.71 30.82
N ASP A 232 13.91 9.91 30.15
CA ASP A 232 14.23 8.57 30.66
C ASP A 232 15.22 8.71 31.81
N LEU A 233 14.71 8.63 33.04
CA LEU A 233 15.50 8.74 34.27
C LEU A 233 16.14 7.41 34.69
N ASN A 234 15.90 6.31 33.97
CA ASN A 234 16.35 4.98 34.38
C ASN A 234 17.78 4.64 33.91
N GLY A 235 18.38 5.48 33.06
CA GLY A 235 19.75 5.33 32.57
C GLY A 235 20.79 6.16 33.34
N PRO A 236 22.08 5.82 33.26
CA PRO A 236 23.16 6.59 33.90
C PRO A 236 23.31 8.02 33.35
N ASN A 237 22.75 8.30 32.18
CA ASN A 237 22.66 9.64 31.59
C ASN A 237 21.24 9.86 31.08
N PRO A 238 20.41 10.67 31.78
CA PRO A 238 19.04 10.93 31.34
C PRO A 238 19.01 11.55 29.94
N MET A 239 18.29 10.92 29.03
CA MET A 239 18.09 11.43 27.67
C MET A 239 16.60 11.65 27.40
N PRO A 240 16.24 12.70 26.64
CA PRO A 240 14.86 12.90 26.22
C PRO A 240 14.43 11.81 25.23
N SER A 241 13.23 11.28 25.45
CA SER A 241 12.50 10.39 24.57
C SER A 241 11.36 11.15 23.93
N ILE A 242 11.40 11.31 22.61
CA ILE A 242 10.36 11.96 21.82
C ILE A 242 9.42 10.88 21.32
N ASN A 243 8.24 10.80 21.92
CA ASN A 243 7.28 9.73 21.67
C ASN A 243 6.32 10.14 20.56
N TYR A 244 6.33 9.41 19.45
CA TYR A 244 5.45 9.59 18.32
C TYR A 244 4.39 8.49 18.25
N SER A 245 3.29 8.78 17.58
CA SER A 245 2.37 7.74 17.11
C SER A 245 2.00 8.01 15.66
N SER A 246 1.83 6.93 14.90
CA SER A 246 1.06 7.02 13.67
C SER A 246 -0.35 7.57 13.97
N THR A 247 -0.76 8.59 13.22
CA THR A 247 -2.07 9.23 13.38
C THR A 247 -2.72 9.46 12.00
N PRO A 248 -3.93 8.92 11.77
CA PRO A 248 -4.64 9.07 10.52
C PRO A 248 -5.29 10.44 10.42
N TYR A 249 -5.59 10.85 9.19
CA TYR A 249 -6.26 12.11 8.92
C TYR A 249 -7.38 11.91 7.91
N ARG A 250 -8.35 12.82 7.94
CA ARG A 250 -9.46 12.82 6.99
C ARG A 250 -9.12 13.64 5.75
N LYS A 251 -9.60 13.17 4.61
CA LYS A 251 -9.55 13.91 3.36
C LYS A 251 -10.80 13.73 2.52
N GLN A 252 -10.96 14.63 1.57
CA GLN A 252 -11.78 14.41 0.38
C GLN A 252 -10.86 14.39 -0.83
N THR A 253 -11.09 13.47 -1.75
CA THR A 253 -10.32 13.37 -3.00
C THR A 253 -11.28 13.45 -4.17
N ILE A 254 -11.00 14.33 -5.12
CA ILE A 254 -11.67 14.36 -6.43
C ILE A 254 -10.63 13.89 -7.45
N GLY A 255 -10.91 12.78 -8.13
CA GLY A 255 -9.99 12.12 -9.03
C GLY A 255 -10.52 11.98 -10.45
N ALA A 256 -9.61 11.89 -11.39
CA ALA A 256 -9.90 11.50 -12.76
C ALA A 256 -8.73 10.68 -13.32
N ASP A 257 -9.05 9.74 -14.20
CA ASP A 257 -8.06 8.92 -14.88
C ASP A 257 -8.49 8.61 -16.32
N LEU A 258 -7.51 8.36 -17.18
CA LEU A 258 -7.65 8.27 -18.63
C LEU A 258 -6.66 7.22 -19.17
N ALA A 259 -7.10 6.42 -20.14
CA ALA A 259 -6.25 5.58 -20.98
C ALA A 259 -6.70 5.68 -22.45
N ILE A 260 -5.74 5.90 -23.35
CA ILE A 260 -5.95 6.01 -24.79
C ILE A 260 -4.98 5.06 -25.50
N PRO A 261 -5.46 3.98 -26.13
CA PRO A 261 -4.66 3.21 -27.07
C PRO A 261 -4.49 4.02 -28.37
N ALA A 262 -3.25 4.35 -28.72
CA ALA A 262 -2.87 5.16 -29.88
C ALA A 262 -1.86 4.40 -30.75
N GLY A 263 -2.34 3.53 -31.63
CA GLY A 263 -1.50 2.68 -32.46
C GLY A 263 -0.70 1.68 -31.61
N SER A 264 0.63 1.75 -31.69
CA SER A 264 1.54 0.92 -30.87
C SER A 264 1.83 1.49 -29.47
N TRP A 265 1.18 2.60 -29.11
CA TRP A 265 1.36 3.28 -27.83
C TRP A 265 0.10 3.17 -27.00
N ILE A 266 0.24 3.15 -25.68
CA ILE A 266 -0.86 3.37 -24.75
C ILE A 266 -0.48 4.57 -23.90
N LEU A 267 -1.30 5.62 -23.98
CA LEU A 267 -1.15 6.82 -23.15
C LEU A 267 -2.07 6.66 -21.95
N ARG A 268 -1.55 6.84 -20.74
CA ARG A 268 -2.36 6.82 -19.51
C ARG A 268 -2.10 8.08 -18.71
N GLY A 269 -3.08 8.51 -17.95
CA GLY A 269 -2.92 9.64 -17.05
C GLY A 269 -3.91 9.61 -15.92
N GLU A 270 -3.49 10.09 -14.75
CA GLU A 270 -4.36 10.27 -13.59
C GLU A 270 -4.06 11.58 -12.89
N ALA A 271 -5.09 12.16 -12.28
CA ALA A 271 -4.95 13.31 -11.40
C ALA A 271 -5.95 13.21 -10.25
N ALA A 272 -5.52 13.64 -9.06
CA ALA A 272 -6.34 13.67 -7.87
C ALA A 272 -6.07 14.93 -7.04
N TRP A 273 -7.13 15.72 -6.81
CA TRP A 273 -7.12 16.85 -5.89
C TRP A 273 -7.50 16.39 -4.49
N ASN A 274 -6.52 16.40 -3.57
CA ASN A 274 -6.69 16.00 -2.18
C ASN A 274 -6.96 17.24 -1.31
N ILE A 275 -8.10 17.24 -0.62
CA ILE A 275 -8.57 18.32 0.24
C ILE A 275 -8.49 17.85 1.69
N THR A 276 -7.64 18.49 2.47
CA THR A 276 -7.48 18.27 3.91
C THR A 276 -7.84 19.55 4.68
N LYS A 277 -8.25 19.41 5.95
CA LYS A 277 -8.55 20.54 6.84
C LYS A 277 -7.54 20.57 7.99
N GLY A 278 -7.05 21.76 8.33
CA GLY A 278 -6.11 21.96 9.44
C GLY A 278 -4.67 21.50 9.16
N GLY A 279 -4.28 21.30 7.89
CA GLY A 279 -2.93 20.87 7.55
C GLY A 279 -1.82 21.89 7.89
N ALA A 280 -2.14 23.19 7.94
CA ALA A 280 -1.18 24.21 8.37
C ALA A 280 -0.91 24.14 9.88
N ASP A 281 -1.97 23.91 10.66
CA ASP A 281 -1.91 23.93 12.12
C ASP A 281 -1.52 22.57 12.74
N SER A 282 -1.61 21.49 11.98
CA SER A 282 -1.33 20.12 12.43
C SER A 282 0.08 19.64 12.04
N LEU A 283 0.66 18.79 12.89
CA LEU A 283 1.94 18.12 12.64
C LEU A 283 1.82 16.99 11.61
N PHE A 284 0.68 16.30 11.55
CA PHE A 284 0.53 15.02 10.85
C PHE A 284 -0.46 15.07 9.68
N ILE A 285 -1.24 16.14 9.55
CA ILE A 285 -2.20 16.32 8.43
C ILE A 285 -1.46 17.02 7.29
N PRO A 286 -1.37 16.43 6.08
CA PRO A 286 -0.74 17.10 4.94
C PRO A 286 -1.54 18.31 4.47
N LEU A 287 -0.87 19.20 3.74
CA LEU A 287 -1.52 20.32 3.06
C LEU A 287 -2.36 19.82 1.86
N PRO A 288 -3.42 20.55 1.46
CA PRO A 288 -4.15 20.24 0.23
C PRO A 288 -3.22 20.23 -1.00
N SER A 289 -3.37 19.23 -1.87
CA SER A 289 -2.46 19.05 -3.01
C SER A 289 -3.08 18.33 -4.20
N LEU A 290 -2.59 18.68 -5.39
CA LEU A 290 -2.86 17.99 -6.64
C LEU A 290 -1.76 16.94 -6.84
N ALA A 291 -2.11 15.67 -6.87
CA ALA A 291 -1.21 14.60 -7.28
C ALA A 291 -1.59 14.13 -8.68
N TYR A 292 -0.61 13.88 -9.55
CA TYR A 292 -0.88 13.48 -10.92
C TYR A 292 0.24 12.59 -11.47
N VAL A 293 -0.10 11.79 -12.47
CA VAL A 293 0.83 10.94 -13.21
C VAL A 293 0.43 10.93 -14.68
N ALA A 294 1.43 10.98 -15.56
CA ALA A 294 1.26 10.76 -16.99
C ALA A 294 2.21 9.63 -17.40
N ALA A 295 1.67 8.61 -18.05
CA ALA A 295 2.41 7.42 -18.43
C ALA A 295 2.29 7.15 -19.92
N VAL A 296 3.36 6.62 -20.49
CA VAL A 296 3.43 6.15 -21.87
C VAL A 296 3.95 4.73 -21.84
N GLU A 297 3.18 3.82 -22.42
CA GLU A 297 3.52 2.42 -22.57
C GLU A 297 3.69 2.09 -24.05
N ARG A 298 4.73 1.32 -24.37
CA ARG A 298 4.99 0.82 -25.72
C ARG A 298 5.87 -0.42 -25.70
N GLU A 299 5.59 -1.32 -26.62
CA GLU A 299 6.52 -2.39 -26.98
C GLU A 299 7.55 -1.91 -28.01
N PHE A 300 8.84 -2.11 -27.72
CA PHE A 300 9.94 -1.86 -28.65
C PHE A 300 10.99 -2.97 -28.54
N TRP A 301 11.39 -3.56 -29.67
CA TRP A 301 12.37 -4.66 -29.70
C TRP A 301 12.05 -5.84 -28.76
N GLY A 302 10.76 -6.13 -28.60
CA GLY A 302 10.23 -7.16 -27.68
C GLY A 302 10.35 -6.81 -26.20
N ILE A 303 10.64 -5.56 -25.87
CA ILE A 303 10.61 -5.02 -24.50
C ILE A 303 9.30 -4.24 -24.36
N MET A 304 8.45 -4.64 -23.42
CA MET A 304 7.34 -3.81 -22.96
C MET A 304 7.90 -2.76 -22.00
N GLY A 305 7.86 -1.50 -22.42
CA GLY A 305 8.37 -0.37 -21.66
C GLY A 305 7.25 0.55 -21.18
N ILE A 306 7.31 0.97 -19.92
CA ILE A 306 6.41 1.96 -19.32
C ILE A 306 7.26 3.09 -18.78
N PHE A 307 7.07 4.30 -19.28
CA PHE A 307 7.65 5.52 -18.74
C PHE A 307 6.56 6.34 -18.06
N GLN A 308 6.84 6.85 -16.86
CA GLN A 308 5.89 7.65 -16.10
C GLN A 308 6.55 8.94 -15.59
N TYR A 309 5.84 10.05 -15.74
CA TYR A 309 6.12 11.31 -15.06
C TYR A 309 5.12 11.48 -13.92
N ILE A 310 5.62 11.68 -12.72
CA ILE A 310 4.85 11.72 -11.48
C ILE A 310 5.04 13.09 -10.85
N GLY A 311 3.95 13.74 -10.48
CA GLY A 311 4.00 15.08 -9.91
C GLY A 311 3.05 15.28 -8.74
N ARG A 312 3.44 16.20 -7.86
CA ARG A 312 2.59 16.75 -6.80
C ARG A 312 2.74 18.26 -6.75
N TYR A 313 1.63 18.98 -6.62
CA TYR A 313 1.60 20.42 -6.45
C TYR A 313 0.78 20.79 -5.21
N THR A 314 1.37 21.57 -4.32
CA THR A 314 0.78 21.99 -3.04
C THR A 314 0.63 23.52 -3.03
N PRO A 315 -0.54 24.07 -3.38
CA PRO A 315 -0.69 25.52 -3.56
C PRO A 315 -0.43 26.33 -2.30
N SER A 316 -0.90 25.81 -1.15
CA SER A 316 -0.76 26.41 0.18
C SER A 316 0.59 26.06 0.85
N PHE A 317 1.60 25.68 0.08
CA PHE A 317 2.93 25.40 0.62
C PHE A 317 3.58 26.68 1.12
N GLU A 318 4.05 26.63 2.36
CA GLU A 318 4.90 27.66 2.96
C GLU A 318 6.20 27.01 3.44
N PRO A 319 7.38 27.59 3.15
CA PRO A 319 8.64 27.08 3.69
C PRO A 319 8.63 27.16 5.22
N ILE A 320 9.13 26.12 5.88
CA ILE A 320 9.38 26.14 7.32
C ILE A 320 10.87 26.35 7.51
N PHE A 321 11.24 27.28 8.37
CA PHE A 321 12.62 27.61 8.67
C PHE A 321 13.05 26.94 9.97
N GLU A 322 14.30 26.50 9.99
CA GLU A 322 14.91 25.95 11.19
C GLU A 322 14.92 27.00 12.31
N PRO A 323 14.34 26.70 13.49
CA PRO A 323 14.41 27.56 14.65
C PRO A 323 15.86 27.95 14.95
N GLN A 324 16.07 29.17 15.44
CA GLN A 324 17.39 29.63 15.89
C GLN A 324 17.41 29.72 17.42
N PRO A 325 18.54 29.40 18.07
CA PRO A 325 18.64 29.54 19.52
C PRO A 325 18.46 31.01 19.92
N ALA A 326 17.59 31.26 20.91
CA ALA A 326 17.27 32.61 21.38
C ALA A 326 18.23 33.13 22.48
N GLY A 327 19.04 32.23 23.05
CA GLY A 327 20.04 32.48 24.08
C GLY A 327 20.35 31.22 24.87
N THR A 328 21.08 31.36 25.99
CA THR A 328 21.59 30.24 26.80
C THR A 328 20.81 30.00 28.09
N ASP A 329 19.82 30.85 28.40
CA ASP A 329 19.00 30.69 29.60
C ASP A 329 18.16 29.41 29.51
N PRO A 330 17.99 28.64 30.61
CA PRO A 330 17.32 27.34 30.58
C PRO A 330 15.95 27.34 29.89
N ASP A 331 15.12 28.38 30.13
CA ASP A 331 13.79 28.50 29.52
C ASP A 331 13.87 28.72 28.01
N GLN A 332 14.84 29.50 27.54
CA GLN A 332 15.06 29.74 26.11
C GLN A 332 15.59 28.50 25.40
N VAL A 333 16.46 27.74 26.07
CA VAL A 333 16.96 26.45 25.58
C VAL A 333 15.80 25.45 25.46
N LEU A 334 14.94 25.33 26.48
CA LEU A 334 13.79 24.43 26.45
C LEU A 334 12.78 24.81 25.35
N TYR A 335 12.51 26.11 25.21
CA TYR A 335 11.65 26.62 24.15
C TYR A 335 12.21 26.34 22.76
N TYR A 336 13.52 26.56 22.56
CA TYR A 336 14.22 26.21 21.33
C TYR A 336 14.13 24.70 21.03
N MET A 337 14.38 23.83 22.01
CA MET A 337 14.25 22.38 21.86
C MET A 337 12.83 21.98 21.44
N SER A 338 11.80 22.54 22.08
CA SER A 338 10.40 22.28 21.70
C SER A 338 10.12 22.68 20.26
N ARG A 339 10.59 23.86 19.83
CA ARG A 339 10.46 24.30 18.43
C ARG A 339 11.23 23.43 17.46
N MET A 340 12.40 22.93 17.84
CA MET A 340 13.17 21.99 17.02
C MET A 340 12.43 20.67 16.83
N VAL A 341 11.77 20.15 17.87
CA VAL A 341 10.93 18.95 17.74
C VAL A 341 9.76 19.19 16.78
N ASP A 342 9.03 20.30 16.90
CA ASP A 342 7.97 20.68 15.96
C ASP A 342 8.52 20.78 14.52
N TYR A 343 9.63 21.50 14.33
CA TYR A 343 10.29 21.65 13.04
C TYR A 343 10.65 20.30 12.41
N GLN A 344 11.37 19.44 13.13
CA GLN A 344 11.80 18.13 12.64
C GLN A 344 10.60 17.22 12.35
N THR A 345 9.57 17.24 13.19
CA THR A 345 8.33 16.48 13.00
C THR A 345 7.59 16.93 11.74
N ARG A 346 7.44 18.25 11.51
CA ARG A 346 6.81 18.79 10.31
C ARG A 346 7.61 18.46 9.06
N MET A 347 8.94 18.59 9.12
CA MET A 347 9.81 18.26 8.00
C MET A 347 9.73 16.78 7.65
N PHE A 348 9.69 15.89 8.64
CA PHE A 348 9.53 14.46 8.40
C PHE A 348 8.17 14.12 7.77
N ASN A 349 7.06 14.65 8.31
CA ASN A 349 5.74 14.46 7.69
C ASN A 349 5.68 15.02 6.27
N ARG A 350 6.29 16.18 6.00
CA ARG A 350 6.41 16.72 4.63
C ARG A 350 7.19 15.79 3.70
N LYS A 351 8.20 15.06 4.20
CA LYS A 351 8.90 14.04 3.41
C LYS A 351 7.95 12.89 3.06
N ILE A 352 7.24 12.33 4.05
CA ILE A 352 6.26 11.24 3.88
C ILE A 352 5.22 11.57 2.80
N PHE A 353 4.68 12.80 2.84
CA PHE A 353 3.62 13.21 1.91
C PHE A 353 4.13 13.82 0.59
N GLY A 354 5.45 13.86 0.36
CA GLY A 354 6.03 14.46 -0.85
C GLY A 354 5.83 15.98 -0.95
N GLN A 355 5.73 16.68 0.19
CA GLN A 355 5.48 18.12 0.32
C GLN A 355 6.71 18.90 0.81
N GLN A 356 7.91 18.45 0.43
CA GLN A 356 9.18 19.11 0.77
C GLN A 356 9.34 20.47 0.07
N LYS A 357 8.74 20.61 -1.12
CA LYS A 357 8.66 21.86 -1.91
C LYS A 357 7.23 22.05 -2.39
N LYS A 358 6.93 23.26 -2.90
CA LYS A 358 5.64 23.59 -3.53
C LYS A 358 5.27 22.64 -4.66
N SER A 359 6.26 22.16 -5.41
CA SER A 359 6.09 21.10 -6.41
C SER A 359 7.13 19.99 -6.22
N ASN A 360 6.68 18.76 -6.30
CA ASN A 360 7.49 17.55 -6.26
C ASN A 360 7.34 16.81 -7.60
N HIS A 361 8.47 16.38 -8.17
CA HIS A 361 8.53 15.75 -9.49
C HIS A 361 9.41 14.51 -9.46
N ALA A 362 8.96 13.46 -10.12
CA ALA A 362 9.68 12.20 -10.26
C ALA A 362 9.42 11.54 -11.61
N PHE A 363 10.31 10.62 -11.97
CA PHE A 363 10.15 9.75 -13.12
C PHE A 363 10.23 8.29 -12.68
N ALA A 364 9.47 7.43 -13.35
CA ALA A 364 9.59 5.99 -13.25
C ALA A 364 9.75 5.37 -14.64
N LEU A 365 10.59 4.35 -14.75
CA LEU A 365 10.78 3.56 -15.95
C LEU A 365 10.71 2.08 -15.58
N THR A 366 9.85 1.34 -16.24
CA THR A 366 9.78 -0.12 -16.13
C THR A 366 10.01 -0.72 -17.51
N GLY A 367 10.93 -1.66 -17.62
CA GLY A 367 11.15 -2.45 -18.82
C GLY A 367 11.01 -3.94 -18.51
N ARG A 368 10.20 -4.66 -19.29
CA ARG A 368 9.98 -6.10 -19.15
C ARG A 368 10.19 -6.81 -20.48
N LYS A 369 10.91 -7.94 -20.45
CA LYS A 369 11.10 -8.80 -21.62
C LYS A 369 11.09 -10.28 -21.21
N SER A 370 10.41 -11.07 -22.02
CA SER A 370 10.38 -12.52 -21.90
C SER A 370 11.34 -13.19 -22.88
N PHE A 371 11.89 -14.32 -22.47
CA PHE A 371 12.85 -15.13 -23.20
C PHE A 371 12.51 -16.61 -23.05
N ALA A 372 13.16 -17.46 -23.86
CA ALA A 372 13.04 -18.91 -23.79
C ALA A 372 11.57 -19.38 -23.79
N TYR A 373 10.80 -18.96 -24.80
CA TYR A 373 9.37 -19.28 -24.93
C TYR A 373 8.56 -18.90 -23.68
N ASP A 374 8.76 -17.65 -23.22
CA ASP A 374 8.10 -17.06 -22.03
C ASP A 374 8.39 -17.74 -20.68
N THR A 375 9.35 -18.67 -20.62
CA THR A 375 9.72 -19.31 -19.35
C THR A 375 10.57 -18.41 -18.45
N ILE A 376 11.35 -17.48 -19.02
CA ILE A 376 12.18 -16.54 -18.25
C ILE A 376 11.76 -15.11 -18.58
N THR A 377 11.41 -14.34 -17.56
CA THR A 377 11.06 -12.92 -17.69
C THR A 377 12.07 -12.07 -16.92
N ALA A 378 12.73 -11.13 -17.60
CA ALA A 378 13.50 -10.08 -16.95
C ALA A 378 12.68 -8.80 -16.86
N GLU A 379 12.73 -8.14 -15.70
CA GLU A 379 12.08 -6.88 -15.40
C GLU A 379 13.07 -5.95 -14.71
N LEU A 380 13.10 -4.69 -15.12
CA LEU A 380 13.87 -3.64 -14.47
C LEU A 380 12.97 -2.45 -14.22
N THR A 381 12.79 -2.08 -12.96
CA THR A 381 12.08 -0.87 -12.55
C THR A 381 13.07 0.13 -11.96
N ALA A 382 13.07 1.36 -12.48
CA ALA A 382 13.83 2.48 -11.95
C ALA A 382 12.87 3.61 -11.58
N TYR A 383 13.12 4.28 -10.47
CA TYR A 383 12.40 5.47 -10.02
C TYR A 383 13.39 6.52 -9.57
N TYR A 384 13.18 7.77 -9.98
CA TYR A 384 13.99 8.89 -9.54
C TYR A 384 13.11 10.09 -9.21
N ASN A 385 13.12 10.52 -7.95
CA ASN A 385 12.51 11.76 -7.51
C ASN A 385 13.52 12.90 -7.63
N ILE A 386 13.25 13.85 -8.52
CA ILE A 386 14.13 14.99 -8.78
C ILE A 386 14.12 15.96 -7.59
N THR A 387 12.95 16.10 -6.96
CA THR A 387 12.76 17.07 -5.88
C THR A 387 13.43 16.64 -4.59
N SER A 388 13.30 15.36 -4.20
CA SER A 388 13.94 14.79 -3.02
C SER A 388 15.30 14.13 -3.31
N ARG A 389 15.70 14.02 -4.59
CA ARG A 389 16.94 13.38 -5.05
C ARG A 389 17.06 11.93 -4.57
N GLU A 390 15.95 11.20 -4.67
CA GLU A 390 15.81 9.82 -4.23
C GLU A 390 15.72 8.88 -5.42
N PHE A 391 16.50 7.81 -5.42
CA PHE A 391 16.58 6.84 -6.50
C PHE A 391 16.29 5.42 -5.99
N LEU A 392 15.48 4.68 -6.73
CA LEU A 392 15.21 3.27 -6.56
C LEU A 392 15.53 2.54 -7.86
N LEU A 393 16.23 1.42 -7.76
CA LEU A 393 16.40 0.44 -8.83
C LEU A 393 15.99 -0.94 -8.32
N ARG A 394 15.18 -1.63 -9.10
CA ARG A 394 14.68 -2.97 -8.80
C ARG A 394 14.80 -3.88 -10.02
N PRO A 395 15.93 -4.59 -10.19
CA PRO A 395 16.02 -5.69 -11.13
C PRO A 395 15.30 -6.93 -10.59
N LYS A 396 14.63 -7.67 -11.47
CA LYS A 396 13.97 -8.93 -11.17
C LYS A 396 14.08 -9.88 -12.36
N LEU A 397 14.38 -11.14 -12.09
CA LEU A 397 14.30 -12.24 -13.02
C LEU A 397 13.30 -13.27 -12.46
N SER A 398 12.31 -13.63 -13.26
CA SER A 398 11.32 -14.65 -12.93
C SER A 398 11.49 -15.84 -13.87
N TRP A 399 11.45 -17.05 -13.33
CA TRP A 399 11.59 -18.29 -14.09
C TRP A 399 10.44 -19.24 -13.74
N THR A 400 9.66 -19.60 -14.76
CA THR A 400 8.67 -20.68 -14.71
C THR A 400 9.40 -21.99 -14.97
N ILE A 401 9.64 -22.76 -13.89
CA ILE A 401 10.38 -24.01 -13.91
C ILE A 401 9.49 -25.15 -14.44
N ALA A 402 8.22 -25.13 -14.02
CA ALA A 402 7.15 -26.03 -14.47
C ALA A 402 5.80 -25.29 -14.37
N ASP A 403 4.73 -25.88 -14.89
CA ASP A 403 3.39 -25.28 -14.92
C ASP A 403 2.91 -24.77 -13.55
N ASN A 404 3.33 -25.43 -12.48
CA ASN A 404 2.96 -25.10 -11.12
C ASN A 404 4.12 -24.63 -10.25
N LEU A 405 5.33 -24.46 -10.79
CA LEU A 405 6.53 -24.12 -10.02
C LEU A 405 7.25 -22.93 -10.65
N SER A 406 7.43 -21.87 -9.86
CA SER A 406 8.10 -20.65 -10.28
C SER A 406 9.12 -20.18 -9.25
N MET A 407 10.15 -19.50 -9.74
CA MET A 407 11.20 -18.87 -8.94
C MET A 407 11.36 -17.41 -9.37
N ALA A 408 11.66 -16.53 -8.43
CA ALA A 408 12.01 -15.15 -8.71
C ALA A 408 13.24 -14.74 -7.92
N ILE A 409 14.19 -14.06 -8.57
CA ILE A 409 15.38 -13.49 -7.95
C ILE A 409 15.50 -12.02 -8.33
N GLY A 410 15.95 -11.18 -7.42
CA GLY A 410 16.12 -9.76 -7.70
C GLY A 410 16.70 -9.02 -6.52
N GLY A 411 16.54 -7.71 -6.52
CA GLY A 411 16.95 -6.88 -5.38
C GLY A 411 16.31 -5.50 -5.38
N HIS A 412 16.42 -4.83 -4.24
CA HIS A 412 16.02 -3.45 -4.04
C HIS A 412 17.27 -2.62 -3.76
N ILE A 413 17.48 -1.57 -4.56
CA ILE A 413 18.60 -0.65 -4.40
C ILE A 413 18.00 0.75 -4.29
N MET A 414 17.99 1.29 -3.09
CA MET A 414 17.51 2.63 -2.77
C MET A 414 18.70 3.50 -2.33
N THR A 415 18.69 4.76 -2.75
CA THR A 415 19.67 5.77 -2.32
C THR A 415 19.02 7.15 -2.35
N GLY A 416 19.50 8.06 -1.50
CA GLY A 416 19.00 9.42 -1.39
C GLY A 416 20.00 10.31 -0.67
N GLU A 417 19.72 11.61 -0.64
CA GLU A 417 20.50 12.56 0.16
C GLU A 417 20.31 12.31 1.66
N LYS A 418 21.27 12.76 2.46
CA LYS A 418 21.21 12.63 3.92
C LYS A 418 19.86 13.13 4.47
N GLU A 419 19.26 12.38 5.38
CA GLU A 419 17.95 12.62 5.98
C GLU A 419 16.76 12.58 4.98
N SER A 420 16.93 12.09 3.76
CA SER A 420 15.81 11.75 2.89
C SER A 420 15.10 10.47 3.38
N LEU A 421 13.89 10.18 2.88
CA LEU A 421 13.22 8.91 3.21
C LEU A 421 14.04 7.70 2.77
N TYR A 422 14.71 7.78 1.62
CA TYR A 422 15.57 6.71 1.13
C TYR A 422 16.88 6.60 1.91
N ASP A 423 17.40 7.67 2.49
CA ASP A 423 18.53 7.58 3.44
C ASP A 423 18.13 6.80 4.71
N TYR A 424 16.92 7.03 5.23
CA TYR A 424 16.40 6.28 6.38
C TYR A 424 16.04 4.82 6.06
N SER A 425 15.44 4.57 4.89
CA SER A 425 14.91 3.25 4.53
C SER A 425 15.91 2.33 3.85
N ALA A 426 16.88 2.85 3.09
CA ALA A 426 17.88 2.05 2.38
C ALA A 426 18.68 1.10 3.31
N PRO A 427 19.14 1.53 4.50
CA PRO A 427 19.83 0.63 5.44
C PRO A 427 19.00 -0.59 5.86
N VAL A 428 17.68 -0.46 5.82
CA VAL A 428 16.72 -1.48 6.27
C VAL A 428 16.24 -2.35 5.11
N MET A 429 15.88 -1.72 3.99
CA MET A 429 15.13 -2.34 2.90
C MET A 429 15.97 -2.75 1.68
N ASN A 430 17.17 -2.19 1.51
CA ASN A 430 18.05 -2.61 0.41
C ASN A 430 18.44 -4.07 0.59
N GLY A 431 18.64 -4.78 -0.52
CA GLY A 431 19.06 -6.16 -0.43
C GLY A 431 18.67 -6.97 -1.64
N LEU A 432 18.99 -8.26 -1.58
CA LEU A 432 18.61 -9.23 -2.60
C LEU A 432 17.44 -10.05 -2.08
N PHE A 433 16.55 -10.44 -2.99
CA PHE A 433 15.48 -11.37 -2.70
C PHE A 433 15.54 -12.61 -3.60
N LEU A 434 15.09 -13.73 -3.04
CA LEU A 434 14.87 -14.98 -3.72
C LEU A 434 13.54 -15.57 -3.24
N GLU A 435 12.71 -15.99 -4.18
CA GLU A 435 11.39 -16.53 -3.91
C GLU A 435 11.15 -17.79 -4.74
N LEU A 436 10.57 -18.82 -4.12
CA LEU A 436 10.12 -20.02 -4.78
C LEU A 436 8.65 -20.25 -4.43
N LYS A 437 7.82 -20.47 -5.46
CA LYS A 437 6.36 -20.61 -5.33
C LYS A 437 5.87 -21.81 -6.11
N ALA A 438 5.17 -22.70 -5.41
CA ALA A 438 4.49 -23.86 -5.96
C ALA A 438 2.98 -23.68 -5.82
N SER A 439 2.26 -23.67 -6.94
CA SER A 439 0.80 -23.51 -6.98
C SER A 439 0.09 -24.86 -7.15
N PHE A 440 -1.20 -24.93 -6.84
CA PHE A 440 -2.04 -26.11 -7.08
C PHE A 440 -3.49 -25.74 -7.36
#